data_AF-A0A0F2I189-F1
#
_entry.id   AF-A0A0F2I189-F1
#
_cell.length_a   1.000
_cell.length_b   1.000
_cell.length_c   1.000
_cell.angle_alpha   90.00
_cell.angle_beta   90.00
_cell.angle_gamma   90.00
#
_symmetry.space_group_name_H-M   'P 1'
#
loop_
_entity.id
_entity.type
_entity.pdbx_description
1 polymer ?
#
loop_
_entity_poly.entity_id
_entity_poly.type
_entity_poly.pdbx_seq_one_letter_code
_entity_poly.pdbx_strand_id
1 'polypeptide(L)'
;MYNISITSGGNLATLDKSYKVCAIEALSKVEGISFSQFLEKYSIEGFDKKLSDYFYTVRSSHFHAGKFAFDEFNFNMQREISFSFKEKTSDYINFDNYIRIAIVNWIKSNILEK
;
A
#
# COMPACT_ATOMS: atom_id res chain seq x y z
N MET A 1 12.38 1.18 -0.02
CA MET A 1 11.30 2.15 -0.38
C MET A 1 10.30 2.35 0.75
N TYR A 2 10.08 1.38 1.64
CA TYR A 2 9.20 1.55 2.81
C TYR A 2 9.58 2.76 3.70
N ASN A 3 10.86 2.96 4.00
CA ASN A 3 11.28 4.14 4.78
C ASN A 3 11.04 5.46 4.04
N ILE A 4 11.18 5.49 2.70
CA ILE A 4 10.87 6.66 1.87
C ILE A 4 9.38 6.99 1.97
N SER A 5 8.52 5.97 1.96
CA SER A 5 7.08 6.12 2.22
C SER A 5 6.81 6.85 3.52
N ILE A 6 7.47 6.44 4.60
CA ILE A 6 7.25 7.01 5.94
C ILE A 6 7.79 8.45 6.02
N THR A 7 8.98 8.72 5.47
CA THR A 7 9.63 10.02 5.62
C THR A 7 9.12 11.07 4.64
N SER A 8 8.77 10.67 3.42
CA SER A 8 8.35 11.58 2.35
C SER A 8 6.86 11.55 2.07
N GLY A 9 6.15 10.48 2.45
CA GLY A 9 4.72 10.30 2.20
C GLY A 9 3.79 10.85 3.28
N GLY A 10 4.31 11.39 4.38
CA GLY A 10 3.50 11.77 5.56
C GLY A 10 2.33 12.72 5.29
N ASN A 11 2.43 13.56 4.25
CA ASN A 11 1.37 14.50 3.84
C ASN A 11 0.70 14.14 2.50
N LEU A 12 1.13 13.06 1.84
CA LEU A 12 0.68 12.68 0.51
C LEU A 12 0.36 11.18 0.49
N ALA A 13 -0.90 10.83 0.71
CA ALA A 13 -1.37 9.45 0.84
C ALA A 13 -1.05 8.60 -0.40
N THR A 14 -1.18 9.15 -1.61
CA THR A 14 -0.79 8.47 -2.85
C THR A 14 0.70 8.15 -2.87
N LEU A 15 1.55 9.09 -2.44
CA LEU A 15 3.00 8.92 -2.43
C LEU A 15 3.41 7.82 -1.43
N ASP A 16 2.85 7.87 -0.21
CA ASP A 16 3.03 6.83 0.81
C ASP A 16 2.69 5.45 0.22
N LYS A 17 1.45 5.29 -0.26
CA LYS A 17 0.98 4.00 -0.76
C LYS A 17 1.77 3.49 -1.95
N SER A 18 2.18 4.39 -2.84
CA SER A 18 3.00 4.06 -4.01
C SER A 18 4.37 3.50 -3.60
N TYR A 19 5.06 4.12 -2.65
CA TYR A 19 6.37 3.63 -2.19
C TYR A 19 6.29 2.36 -1.33
N LYS A 20 5.18 2.14 -0.63
CA LYS A 20 4.88 0.86 0.04
C LYS A 20 4.69 -0.28 -0.95
N VAL A 21 3.92 -0.07 -2.02
CA VAL A 21 3.79 -1.05 -3.12
C VAL A 21 5.17 -1.41 -3.68
N CYS A 22 6.02 -0.42 -3.95
CA CYS A 22 7.36 -0.68 -4.47
C CYS A 22 8.27 -1.40 -3.47
N ALA A 23 8.07 -1.24 -2.16
CA ALA A 23 8.79 -2.00 -1.16
C ALA A 23 8.46 -3.49 -1.25
N ILE A 24 7.18 -3.83 -1.40
CA ILE A 24 6.74 -5.22 -1.60
C ILE A 24 7.23 -5.77 -2.92
N GLU A 25 7.15 -5.03 -4.02
CA GLU A 25 7.68 -5.51 -5.29
C GLU A 25 9.18 -5.82 -5.24
N ALA A 26 9.96 -5.02 -4.49
CA ALA A 26 11.36 -5.31 -4.30
C ALA A 26 11.56 -6.65 -3.59
N LEU A 27 10.77 -6.93 -2.54
CA LEU A 27 10.83 -8.21 -1.82
C LEU A 27 10.29 -9.38 -2.67
N SER A 28 9.22 -9.17 -3.44
CA SER A 28 8.64 -10.20 -4.30
C SER A 28 9.62 -10.62 -5.39
N LYS A 29 10.41 -9.68 -5.93
CA LYS A 29 11.50 -9.97 -6.87
C LYS A 29 12.60 -10.84 -6.26
N VAL A 30 12.92 -10.66 -4.97
CA VAL A 30 13.89 -11.51 -4.26
C VAL A 30 13.39 -12.96 -4.18
N GLU A 31 12.08 -13.16 -4.04
CA GLU A 31 11.48 -14.49 -4.03
C GLU A 31 11.12 -15.04 -5.43
N GLY A 32 11.26 -14.24 -6.49
CA GLY A 32 10.85 -14.64 -7.83
C GLY A 32 9.34 -14.77 -8.01
N ILE A 33 8.53 -14.10 -7.18
CA ILE A 33 7.07 -14.11 -7.25
C ILE A 33 6.50 -12.72 -7.58
N SER A 34 5.25 -12.68 -8.03
CA SER A 34 4.54 -11.43 -8.30
C SER A 34 4.17 -10.69 -7.02
N PHE A 35 3.84 -9.39 -7.16
CA PHE A 35 3.36 -8.55 -6.05
C PHE A 35 2.15 -9.16 -5.33
N SER A 36 1.12 -9.57 -6.07
CA SER A 36 -0.10 -10.12 -5.48
C SER A 36 0.18 -11.46 -4.79
N GLN A 37 1.00 -12.33 -5.39
CA GLN A 37 1.41 -13.59 -4.76
C GLN A 37 2.19 -13.37 -3.47
N PHE A 38 3.06 -12.35 -3.40
CA PHE A 38 3.79 -12.02 -2.19
C PHE A 38 2.84 -11.62 -1.06
N LEU A 39 1.88 -10.75 -1.36
CA LEU A 39 0.90 -10.32 -0.36
C LEU A 39 -0.03 -11.46 0.06
N GLU A 40 -0.49 -12.30 -0.85
CA GLU A 40 -1.29 -13.48 -0.52
C GLU A 40 -0.53 -14.45 0.39
N LYS A 41 0.78 -14.63 0.14
CA LYS A 41 1.63 -15.54 0.93
C LYS A 41 1.91 -15.04 2.35
N TYR A 42 2.11 -13.73 2.52
CA TYR A 42 2.60 -13.16 3.79
C TYR A 42 1.59 -12.31 4.57
N SER A 43 0.41 -12.01 4.01
CA SER A 43 -0.63 -11.24 4.71
C SER A 43 -1.42 -12.07 5.73
N ILE A 44 -2.44 -11.45 6.32
CA ILE A 44 -3.36 -12.07 7.28
C ILE A 44 -4.48 -12.85 6.58
N GLU A 45 -5.13 -13.71 7.36
CA GLU A 45 -6.44 -14.27 7.02
C GLU A 45 -7.45 -13.13 6.75
N GLY A 46 -8.21 -13.24 5.66
CA GLY A 46 -9.09 -12.15 5.19
C GLY A 46 -8.39 -11.07 4.36
N PHE A 47 -7.24 -11.37 3.76
CA PHE A 47 -6.58 -10.49 2.79
C PHE A 47 -7.50 -10.13 1.61
N ASP A 48 -7.71 -8.83 1.39
CA ASP A 48 -8.48 -8.32 0.25
C ASP A 48 -7.57 -8.08 -0.96
N LYS A 49 -7.60 -9.05 -1.89
CA LYS A 49 -6.86 -8.98 -3.15
C LYS A 49 -7.31 -7.79 -4.02
N LYS A 50 -8.60 -7.45 -4.04
CA LYS A 50 -9.10 -6.34 -4.86
C LYS A 50 -8.55 -5.02 -4.37
N LEU A 51 -8.52 -4.83 -3.05
CA LEU A 51 -7.92 -3.65 -2.43
C LEU A 51 -6.43 -3.55 -2.77
N SER A 52 -5.72 -4.68 -2.70
CA SER A 52 -4.31 -4.74 -3.09
C SER A 52 -4.06 -4.38 -4.55
N ASP A 53 -4.85 -4.95 -5.47
CA ASP A 53 -4.74 -4.67 -6.91
C ASP A 53 -5.13 -3.21 -7.24
N TYR A 54 -6.06 -2.61 -6.49
CA TYR A 54 -6.36 -1.19 -6.55
C TYR A 54 -5.13 -0.34 -6.21
N PHE A 55 -4.44 -0.61 -5.10
CA PHE A 55 -3.24 0.13 -4.72
C PHE A 55 -2.07 -0.07 -5.68
N TYR A 56 -1.98 -1.24 -6.32
CA TYR A 56 -1.03 -1.44 -7.42
C TYR A 56 -1.31 -0.49 -8.60
N THR A 57 -2.59 -0.28 -8.92
CA THR A 57 -3.05 0.67 -9.95
C THR A 57 -2.80 2.12 -9.53
N VAL A 58 -3.05 2.47 -8.26
CA VAL A 58 -2.72 3.80 -7.70
C VAL A 58 -1.25 4.10 -7.91
N ARG A 59 -0.35 3.18 -7.52
CA ARG A 59 1.10 3.31 -7.71
C ARG A 59 1.46 3.54 -9.18
N SER A 60 0.92 2.71 -10.07
CA SER A 60 1.17 2.82 -11.51
C SER A 60 0.73 4.19 -12.04
N SER A 61 -0.49 4.61 -11.73
CA SER A 61 -1.03 5.90 -12.16
C SER A 61 -0.25 7.09 -11.62
N HIS A 62 0.26 6.99 -10.39
CA HIS A 62 1.07 8.03 -9.77
C HIS A 62 2.40 8.20 -10.50
N PHE A 63 3.16 7.12 -10.69
CA PHE A 63 4.48 7.22 -11.32
C PHE A 63 4.45 7.41 -12.83
N HIS A 64 3.40 6.96 -13.52
CA HIS A 64 3.30 7.14 -14.98
C HIS A 64 2.60 8.43 -15.40
N ALA A 65 1.64 8.93 -14.61
CA ALA A 65 0.81 10.07 -15.00
C ALA A 65 0.78 11.20 -13.96
N GLY A 66 1.56 11.11 -12.88
CA GLY A 66 1.59 12.13 -11.82
C GLY A 66 0.27 12.26 -11.08
N LYS A 67 -0.59 11.23 -11.09
CA LYS A 67 -1.92 11.26 -10.47
C LYS A 67 -1.87 11.13 -8.95
N PHE A 68 -2.86 11.71 -8.29
CA PHE A 68 -3.06 11.70 -6.84
C PHE A 68 -4.51 11.27 -6.55
N ALA A 69 -4.68 10.11 -5.91
CA ALA A 69 -5.95 9.38 -5.83
C ALA A 69 -6.77 9.71 -4.56
N PHE A 70 -6.18 10.41 -3.59
CA PHE A 70 -6.75 10.70 -2.28
C PHE A 70 -7.19 12.16 -2.13
N ASP A 71 -7.54 12.81 -3.25
CA ASP A 71 -8.01 14.19 -3.29
C ASP A 71 -7.00 15.18 -2.69
N GLU A 72 -5.70 14.85 -2.74
CA GLU A 72 -4.63 15.62 -2.10
C GLU A 72 -4.54 17.08 -2.56
N PHE A 73 -5.03 17.37 -3.76
CA PHE A 73 -5.06 18.72 -4.34
C PHE A 73 -6.47 19.25 -4.62
N ASN A 74 -7.52 18.48 -4.32
CA ASN A 74 -8.90 18.88 -4.54
C ASN A 74 -9.75 18.55 -3.31
N PHE A 75 -9.47 19.26 -2.23
CA PHE A 75 -9.97 18.94 -0.90
C PHE A 75 -11.43 19.36 -0.70
N ASN A 76 -12.28 18.42 -0.28
CA ASN A 76 -13.63 18.72 0.17
C ASN A 76 -13.64 19.05 1.67
N MET A 77 -14.03 20.28 2.03
CA MET A 77 -14.12 20.73 3.43
C MET A 77 -15.20 19.99 4.24
N GLN A 78 -16.21 19.41 3.59
CA GLN A 78 -17.31 18.67 4.22
C GLN A 78 -16.97 17.18 4.42
N ARG A 79 -15.81 16.88 5.01
CA ARG A 79 -15.29 15.50 5.18
C ARG A 79 -16.21 14.60 6.00
N GLU A 80 -16.90 15.16 6.99
CA GLU A 80 -17.75 14.42 7.93
C GLU A 80 -18.93 13.71 7.26
N ILE A 81 -19.40 14.25 6.14
CA ILE A 81 -20.50 13.70 5.34
C ILE A 81 -20.03 13.10 4.02
N SER A 82 -18.71 13.14 3.74
CA SER A 82 -18.13 12.58 2.53
C SER A 82 -17.90 11.07 2.70
N PHE A 83 -18.85 10.28 2.18
CA PHE A 83 -18.71 8.82 2.15
C PHE A 83 -17.43 8.36 1.44
N SER A 84 -17.09 9.01 0.32
CA SER A 84 -15.87 8.69 -0.43
C SER A 84 -14.59 8.92 0.39
N PHE A 85 -14.53 9.99 1.20
CA PHE A 85 -13.39 10.23 2.08
C PHE A 85 -13.26 9.14 3.14
N LYS A 86 -14.38 8.70 3.74
CA LYS A 86 -14.40 7.63 4.73
C LYS A 86 -13.94 6.29 4.15
N GLU A 87 -14.45 5.93 2.96
CA GLU A 87 -14.05 4.71 2.25
C GLU A 87 -12.56 4.73 1.91
N LYS A 88 -12.07 5.80 1.27
CA LYS A 88 -10.64 5.96 0.96
C LYS A 88 -9.76 5.88 2.21
N THR A 89 -10.21 6.43 3.33
CA THR A 89 -9.49 6.35 4.61
C THR A 89 -9.43 4.91 5.13
N SER A 90 -10.55 4.18 5.05
CA SER A 90 -10.59 2.77 5.45
C SER A 90 -9.68 1.92 4.57
N ASP A 91 -9.76 2.09 3.26
CA ASP A 91 -8.89 1.45 2.27
C ASP A 91 -7.41 1.73 2.54
N TYR A 92 -7.08 2.99 2.81
CA TYR A 92 -5.73 3.40 3.17
C TYR A 92 -5.21 2.67 4.41
N ILE A 93 -6.02 2.56 5.47
CA ILE A 93 -5.63 1.90 6.72
C ILE A 93 -5.49 0.40 6.51
N ASN A 94 -6.47 -0.23 5.86
CA ASN A 94 -6.51 -1.67 5.63
C ASN A 94 -5.30 -2.13 4.82
N PHE A 95 -4.99 -1.41 3.73
CA PHE A 95 -3.82 -1.72 2.93
C PHE A 95 -2.51 -1.52 3.70
N ASP A 96 -2.42 -0.51 4.57
CA ASP A 96 -1.24 -0.32 5.42
C ASP A 96 -0.99 -1.51 6.35
N ASN A 97 -2.06 -2.06 6.91
CA ASN A 97 -1.99 -3.24 7.76
C ASN A 97 -1.51 -4.45 6.97
N TYR A 98 -2.02 -4.68 5.75
CA TYR A 98 -1.56 -5.77 4.89
C TYR A 98 -0.07 -5.66 4.58
N ILE A 99 0.42 -4.47 4.18
CA ILE A 99 1.84 -4.25 3.87
C ILE A 99 2.71 -4.50 5.10
N ARG A 100 2.34 -3.93 6.25
CA ARG A 100 3.11 -4.08 7.49
C ARG A 100 3.22 -5.54 7.89
N ILE A 101 2.10 -6.26 7.89
CA ILE A 101 2.07 -7.65 8.32
C ILE A 101 2.84 -8.53 7.33
N ALA A 102 2.67 -8.30 6.03
CA ALA A 102 3.42 -9.02 4.99
C ALA A 102 4.94 -8.85 5.16
N ILE A 103 5.42 -7.62 5.39
CA ILE A 103 6.84 -7.37 5.63
C ILE A 103 7.32 -8.06 6.92
N VAL A 104 6.56 -7.95 8.01
CA VAL A 104 6.94 -8.57 9.29
C VAL A 104 7.00 -10.09 9.17
N ASN A 105 6.00 -10.71 8.57
CA ASN A 105 5.95 -12.16 8.37
C ASN A 105 7.07 -12.62 7.44
N TRP A 106 7.34 -11.87 6.36
CA TRP A 106 8.48 -12.15 5.49
C TRP A 106 9.81 -12.12 6.24
N ILE A 107 10.04 -11.11 7.08
CA ILE A 107 11.25 -11.00 7.92
C ILE A 107 11.35 -12.18 8.89
N LYS A 108 10.25 -12.52 9.58
CA LYS A 108 10.22 -13.65 10.51
C LYS A 108 10.65 -14.94 9.82
N SER A 109 9.99 -15.30 8.71
CA SER A 109 10.24 -16.55 8.01
C SER A 109 11.58 -16.62 7.28
N ASN A 110 12.10 -15.50 6.77
CA ASN A 110 13.30 -15.51 5.91
C ASN A 110 14.60 -15.05 6.60
N ILE A 111 14.49 -14.34 7.72
CA ILE A 111 15.65 -13.75 8.42
C ILE A 111 15.78 -14.30 9.83
N LEU A 112 14.69 -14.36 10.60
CA LEU A 112 14.76 -14.70 12.04
C LEU A 112 14.67 -16.20 12.33
N GLU A 113 13.77 -16.90 11.64
CA GLU A 113 13.48 -18.33 11.86
C GLU A 113 14.25 -19.24 10.89
N LYS A 114 15.38 -18.75 10.38
CA LYS A 114 16.20 -19.45 9.40
C LYS A 114 17.22 -20.39 10.04
#